data_AF-A0A8X7BJ86-F1
#
_entry.id   AF-A0A8X7BJ86-F1
#
_cell.length_a   1.000
_cell.length_b   1.000
_cell.length_c   1.000
_cell.angle_alpha   90.00
_cell.angle_beta   90.00
_cell.angle_gamma   90.00
#
_symmetry.space_group_name_H-M   'P 1'
#
loop_
_entity.id
_entity.type
_entity.pdbx_description
1 polymer ?
#
loop_
_entity_poly.entity_id
_entity_poly.type
_entity_poly.pdbx_seq_one_letter_code
_entity_poly.pdbx_strand_id
1 'polypeptide(L)'
;MDLNALKAQRNGLRTAFSNCLEEIESEFAQELCNYEKLSVLKIQFNDKFARMDSCQKAISETLLLSDDGERLFAEDLEGAEIYREKFWELTTKIELKSQQCTVPSDKESRKFNPLTQCFSNFQ
;
A
#
# COMPACT_ATOMS: atom_id res chain seq x y z
N MET A 1 26.68 -0.97 14.24
CA MET A 1 25.93 0.31 14.21
C MET A 1 25.32 0.50 15.59
N ASP A 2 25.20 1.72 16.10
CA ASP A 2 24.59 1.94 17.42
C ASP A 2 23.08 1.61 17.37
N LEU A 3 22.58 0.80 18.31
CA LEU A 3 21.19 0.36 18.36
C LEU A 3 20.22 1.53 18.56
N ASN A 4 20.61 2.52 19.37
CA ASN A 4 19.77 3.69 19.61
C ASN A 4 19.67 4.57 18.35
N ALA A 5 20.79 4.77 17.64
CA ALA A 5 20.80 5.45 16.35
C ALA A 5 19.91 4.72 15.31
N LEU A 6 19.99 3.40 15.24
CA LEU A 6 19.12 2.59 14.36
C LEU A 6 17.64 2.75 14.73
N LYS A 7 17.28 2.69 16.02
CA LYS A 7 15.90 2.90 16.47
C LYS A 7 15.38 4.31 16.17
N ALA A 8 16.23 5.34 16.32
CA ALA A 8 15.89 6.71 15.94
C ALA A 8 15.67 6.85 14.43
N GLN A 9 16.55 6.24 13.62
CA GLN A 9 16.40 6.20 12.16
C GLN A 9 15.09 5.52 11.75
N ARG A 10 14.78 4.35 12.34
CA ARG A 10 13.51 3.64 12.09
C ARG A 10 12.30 4.50 12.43
N ASN A 11 12.32 5.23 13.54
CA ASN A 11 11.21 6.10 13.91
C ASN A 11 11.00 7.21 12.88
N GLY A 12 12.08 7.84 12.38
CA GLY A 12 11.98 8.81 11.29
C GLY A 12 11.40 8.20 10.00
N LEU A 13 11.81 6.97 9.66
CA LEU A 13 11.27 6.24 8.51
C LEU A 13 9.79 5.88 8.70
N ARG A 14 9.37 5.48 9.91
CA ARG A 14 7.96 5.21 10.25
C ARG A 14 7.09 6.44 10.12
N THR A 15 7.57 7.61 10.55
CA THR A 15 6.86 8.89 10.34
C THR A 15 6.71 9.18 8.85
N ALA A 16 7.81 9.09 8.08
CA ALA A 16 7.76 9.32 6.64
C ALA A 16 6.84 8.33 5.90
N PHE A 17 6.82 7.06 6.33
CA PHE A 17 5.92 6.03 5.83
C PHE A 17 4.45 6.37 6.14
N SER A 18 4.16 6.81 7.37
CA SER A 18 2.80 7.16 7.79
C SER A 18 2.26 8.38 7.02
N ASN A 19 3.10 9.40 6.79
CA ASN A 19 2.70 10.54 5.95
C ASN A 19 2.37 10.11 4.51
N CYS A 20 3.15 9.18 3.95
CA CYS A 20 2.89 8.65 2.60
C CYS A 20 1.59 7.82 2.56
N LEU A 21 1.31 7.05 3.62
CA LEU A 21 0.06 6.34 3.80
C LEU A 21 -1.13 7.31 3.80
N GLU A 22 -1.05 8.40 4.56
CA GLU A 22 -2.11 9.43 4.62
C GLU A 22 -2.35 10.09 3.25
N GLU A 23 -1.27 10.35 2.48
CA GLU A 23 -1.37 10.89 1.12
C GLU A 23 -2.09 9.91 0.16
N ILE A 24 -1.81 8.61 0.27
CA ILE A 24 -2.47 7.56 -0.52
C ILE A 24 -3.95 7.45 -0.13
N GLU A 25 -4.26 7.46 1.16
CA GLU A 25 -5.66 7.41 1.65
C GLU A 25 -6.46 8.64 1.21
N SER A 26 -5.84 9.81 1.22
CA SER A 26 -6.42 11.05 0.68
C SER A 26 -6.71 10.95 -0.82
N GLU A 27 -5.84 10.28 -1.59
CA GLU A 27 -6.07 10.00 -3.00
C GLU A 27 -7.23 9.01 -3.20
N PHE A 28 -7.38 8.01 -2.33
CA PHE A 28 -8.50 7.08 -2.38
C PHE A 28 -9.85 7.72 -2.04
N ALA A 29 -9.86 8.77 -1.23
CA ALA A 29 -11.07 9.51 -0.86
C ALA A 29 -11.60 10.39 -2.00
N GLN A 30 -10.82 10.65 -3.05
CA GLN A 30 -11.26 11.42 -4.21
C GLN A 30 -12.21 10.62 -5.11
N GLU A 31 -13.21 11.31 -5.67
CA GLU A 31 -14.21 10.71 -6.58
C GLU A 31 -13.59 10.26 -7.90
N LEU A 32 -12.68 11.07 -8.44
CA LEU A 32 -11.97 10.79 -9.67
C LEU A 32 -10.64 10.10 -9.35
N CYS A 33 -10.36 9.02 -10.05
CA CYS A 33 -9.06 8.40 -9.94
C CYS A 33 -7.99 9.18 -10.71
N ASN A 34 -6.93 9.59 -10.02
CA ASN A 34 -5.70 10.04 -10.65
C ASN A 34 -4.66 8.91 -10.69
N TYR A 35 -4.66 8.13 -11.77
CA TYR A 35 -3.77 6.98 -11.92
C TYR A 35 -2.29 7.37 -11.91
N GLU A 36 -1.91 8.48 -12.55
CA GLU A 36 -0.51 8.94 -12.58
C GLU A 36 -0.01 9.26 -11.17
N LYS A 37 -0.80 10.00 -10.40
CA LYS A 37 -0.48 10.32 -9.01
C LYS A 37 -0.41 9.07 -8.14
N LEU A 38 -1.36 8.14 -8.26
CA LEU A 38 -1.33 6.86 -7.54
C LEU A 38 -0.08 6.03 -7.88
N SER A 39 0.35 6.02 -9.14
CA SER A 39 1.56 5.32 -9.57
C SER A 39 2.82 5.91 -8.91
N VAL A 40 2.93 7.25 -8.88
CA VAL A 40 4.04 7.93 -8.19
C VAL A 40 4.03 7.64 -6.69
N LEU A 41 2.87 7.73 -6.04
CA LEU A 41 2.71 7.43 -4.63
C LEU A 41 3.07 5.97 -4.31
N LYS A 42 2.70 5.00 -5.17
CA LYS A 42 3.10 3.59 -5.01
C LYS A 42 4.62 3.41 -5.00
N ILE A 43 5.32 4.06 -5.92
CA ILE A 43 6.79 3.99 -6.00
C ILE A 43 7.42 4.55 -4.73
N GLN A 44 6.95 5.71 -4.26
CA GLN A 44 7.45 6.33 -3.04
C GLN A 44 7.16 5.49 -1.80
N PHE A 45 5.97 4.90 -1.72
CA PHE A 45 5.57 4.03 -0.62
C PHE A 45 6.45 2.78 -0.54
N ASN A 46 6.72 2.15 -1.69
CA ASN A 46 7.63 1.01 -1.80
C ASN A 46 9.07 1.37 -1.38
N ASP A 47 9.61 2.51 -1.81
CA ASP A 47 10.95 2.96 -1.41
C ASP A 47 11.04 3.15 0.12
N LYS A 48 10.07 3.85 0.71
CA LYS A 48 10.01 4.09 2.16
C LYS A 48 9.92 2.78 2.93
N PHE A 49 9.08 1.85 2.48
CA PHE A 49 8.97 0.53 3.08
C PHE A 49 10.28 -0.26 3.00
N ALA A 50 10.92 -0.31 1.83
CA ALA A 50 12.19 -1.04 1.66
C ALA A 50 13.30 -0.51 2.58
N ARG A 51 13.37 0.81 2.76
CA ARG A 51 14.32 1.45 3.69
C ARG A 51 13.98 1.14 5.15
N MET A 52 12.69 1.15 5.51
CA MET A 52 12.22 0.79 6.84
C MET A 52 12.49 -0.69 7.17
N ASP A 53 12.24 -1.60 6.23
CA ASP A 53 12.49 -3.04 6.36
C ASP A 53 13.98 -3.34 6.50
N SER A 54 14.83 -2.65 5.71
CA SER A 54 16.29 -2.77 5.84
C SER A 54 16.80 -2.27 7.20
N CYS A 55 16.25 -1.14 7.68
CA CYS A 55 16.58 -0.63 9.01
C CYS A 55 16.11 -1.59 10.12
N GLN A 56 14.93 -2.19 9.98
CA GLN A 56 14.43 -3.21 10.90
C GLN A 56 15.32 -4.45 10.92
N LYS A 57 15.79 -4.93 9.77
CA LYS A 57 16.74 -6.06 9.70
C LYS A 57 18.03 -5.77 10.45
N ALA A 58 18.61 -4.59 10.28
CA ALA A 58 19.82 -4.19 11.01
C ALA A 58 19.58 -4.11 12.53
N ILE A 59 18.40 -3.68 12.97
CA ILE A 59 18.00 -3.71 14.40
C ILE A 59 17.93 -5.16 14.89
N SER A 60 17.22 -6.03 14.16
CA SER A 60 17.05 -7.44 14.51
C SER A 60 18.40 -8.17 14.64
N GLU A 61 19.29 -7.99 13.67
CA GLU A 61 20.65 -8.53 13.71
C GLU A 61 21.43 -8.04 14.93
N THR A 62 21.29 -6.75 15.29
CA THR A 62 21.97 -6.18 16.46
C THR A 62 21.40 -6.73 17.78
N LEU A 63 20.08 -6.90 17.88
CA LEU A 63 19.42 -7.41 19.09
C LEU A 63 19.82 -8.86 19.39
N LEU A 64 19.87 -9.71 18.36
CA LEU A 64 20.21 -11.12 18.47
C LEU A 64 21.66 -11.39 18.92
N LEU A 65 22.53 -10.38 18.92
CA LEU A 65 23.91 -10.49 19.42
C LEU A 65 24.02 -10.33 20.95
N SER A 66 22.94 -9.98 21.65
CA SER A 66 22.93 -9.83 23.10
C SER A 66 22.44 -11.09 23.82
N ASP A 67 22.83 -11.27 25.08
CA ASP A 67 22.41 -12.42 25.91
C ASP A 67 20.88 -12.49 26.08
N ASP A 68 20.22 -11.33 26.17
CA ASP A 68 18.75 -11.19 26.19
C ASP A 68 18.13 -11.05 24.78
N GLY A 69 18.90 -11.37 23.74
CA GLY A 69 18.62 -10.98 22.36
C GLY A 69 17.33 -11.53 21.79
N GLU A 70 16.98 -12.78 22.10
CA GLU A 70 15.74 -13.41 21.63
C GLU A 70 14.50 -12.71 22.17
N ARG A 71 14.50 -12.37 23.47
CA ARG A 71 13.38 -11.67 24.11
C ARG A 71 13.23 -10.26 23.53
N LEU A 72 14.33 -9.51 23.45
CA LEU A 72 14.31 -8.15 22.91
C LEU A 72 13.93 -8.11 21.42
N PHE A 73 14.38 -9.11 20.65
CA PHE A 73 14.00 -9.28 19.26
C PHE A 73 12.49 -9.53 19.12
N ALA A 74 11.92 -10.44 19.91
CA ALA A 74 10.50 -10.76 19.86
C ALA A 74 9.62 -9.53 20.19
N GLU A 75 9.97 -8.80 21.26
CA GLU A 75 9.29 -7.56 21.66
C GLU A 75 9.38 -6.47 20.55
N ASP A 76 10.53 -6.33 19.89
CA ASP A 76 10.73 -5.32 18.84
C ASP A 76 10.05 -5.72 17.50
N LEU A 77 10.03 -7.02 17.18
CA LEU A 77 9.43 -7.57 15.96
C LEU A 77 7.92 -7.33 15.91
N GLU A 78 7.22 -7.51 17.03
CA GLU A 78 5.76 -7.31 17.10
C GLU A 78 5.37 -5.89 16.61
N GLY A 79 6.08 -4.86 17.09
CA GLY A 79 5.85 -3.49 16.64
C GLY A 79 6.24 -3.24 15.18
N ALA A 80 7.11 -4.06 14.59
CA ALA A 80 7.48 -3.96 13.18
C ALA A 80 6.44 -4.61 12.25
N GLU A 81 5.81 -5.70 12.67
CA GLU A 81 4.80 -6.42 11.87
C GLU A 81 3.59 -5.55 11.53
N ILE A 82 3.16 -4.66 12.44
CA ILE A 82 2.06 -3.71 12.18
C ILE A 82 2.32 -2.88 10.92
N TYR A 83 3.56 -2.47 10.67
CA TYR A 83 3.90 -1.68 9.48
C TYR A 83 3.99 -2.54 8.21
N ARG A 84 4.36 -3.83 8.33
CA ARG A 84 4.33 -4.77 7.21
C ARG A 84 2.91 -5.09 6.80
N GLU A 85 2.02 -5.30 7.75
CA GLU A 85 0.59 -5.51 7.50
C GLU A 85 -0.01 -4.31 6.76
N LYS A 86 0.20 -3.09 7.27
CA LYS A 86 -0.24 -1.84 6.62
C LYS A 86 0.31 -1.68 5.21
N PHE A 87 1.57 -2.05 5.00
CA PHE A 87 2.19 -2.02 3.68
C PHE A 87 1.47 -2.95 2.69
N TRP A 88 1.20 -4.19 3.09
CA TRP A 88 0.50 -5.15 2.24
C TRP A 88 -0.93 -4.72 1.95
N GLU A 89 -1.66 -4.29 2.98
CA GLU A 89 -3.03 -3.80 2.84
C GLU A 89 -3.13 -2.67 1.83
N LEU A 90 -2.28 -1.63 1.98
CA LEU A 90 -2.27 -0.52 1.04
C LEU A 90 -1.82 -0.93 -0.36
N THR A 91 -0.80 -1.78 -0.49
CA THR A 91 -0.32 -2.25 -1.79
C THR A 91 -1.46 -2.91 -2.58
N THR A 92 -2.24 -3.77 -1.93
CA THR A 92 -3.41 -4.39 -2.52
C THR A 92 -4.49 -3.35 -2.88
N LYS A 93 -4.78 -2.38 -2.00
CA LYS A 93 -5.74 -1.32 -2.29
C LYS A 93 -5.32 -0.46 -3.49
N ILE A 94 -4.05 -0.10 -3.60
CA ILE A 94 -3.51 0.67 -4.73
C ILE A 94 -3.69 -0.11 -6.03
N GLU A 95 -3.38 -1.40 -6.02
CA GLU A 95 -3.52 -2.26 -7.20
C GLU A 95 -4.97 -2.38 -7.65
N LEU A 96 -5.89 -2.58 -6.70
CA LEU A 96 -7.33 -2.65 -7.00
C LEU A 96 -7.85 -1.32 -7.55
N LYS A 97 -7.53 -0.20 -6.91
CA LYS A 97 -7.94 1.13 -7.38
C LYS A 97 -7.37 1.39 -8.77
N SER A 98 -6.07 1.12 -8.98
CA SER A 98 -5.41 1.29 -10.28
C SER A 98 -6.11 0.54 -11.42
N GLN A 99 -6.57 -0.69 -11.17
CA GLN A 99 -7.36 -1.46 -12.14
C GLN A 99 -8.69 -0.76 -12.46
N GLN A 100 -9.41 -0.27 -11.44
CA GLN A 100 -10.67 0.48 -11.62
C GLN A 100 -10.50 1.77 -12.44
N CYS A 101 -9.31 2.37 -12.43
CA CYS A 101 -9.02 3.57 -13.22
C CYS A 101 -8.77 3.29 -14.71
N THR A 102 -8.45 2.03 -15.05
CA THR A 102 -8.14 1.61 -16.43
C THR A 102 -9.33 1.00 -17.17
N VAL A 103 -10.37 0.57 -16.45
CA VAL A 103 -11.65 0.20 -17.07
C VAL A 103 -12.48 1.46 -17.32
N PRO A 104 -12.94 1.71 -18.55
CA PRO A 104 -14.01 2.68 -18.77
C PRO A 104 -15.17 2.29 -17.85
N SER A 105 -15.61 3.23 -17.01
CA SER A 105 -16.84 3.06 -16.25
C SER A 105 -17.98 3.07 -17.26
N ASP A 106 -18.28 1.91 -17.84
CA ASP A 106 -19.54 1.67 -18.55
C ASP A 106 -20.65 1.72 -17.49
N LYS A 107 -21.03 2.95 -17.11
CA LYS A 107 -22.37 3.23 -16.62
C LYS A 107 -23.29 2.99 -17.81
N GLU A 108 -23.55 1.72 -18.11
CA GLU A 108 -24.67 1.30 -18.94
C GLU A 108 -25.95 1.74 -18.26
N SER A 109 -26.32 3.00 -18.50
CA SER A 109 -27.72 3.38 -18.56
C SER A 109 -28.27 2.86 -19.89
N ARG A 110 -28.28 1.52 -20.04
CA ARG A 110 -29.05 0.85 -21.09
C ARG A 110 -30.52 1.11 -20.77
N LYS A 111 -31.06 2.21 -21.29
CA LYS A 111 -32.50 2.38 -21.46
C LYS A 111 -32.94 1.23 -22.37
N PHE A 112 -33.42 0.16 -21.77
CA PHE A 112 -34.07 -0.94 -22.48
C PHE A 112 -35.30 -0.34 -23.17
N ASN A 113 -35.24 -0.18 -24.49
CA ASN A 113 -36.39 0.18 -25.29
C ASN A 113 -36.88 -1.11 -25.98
N PRO A 114 -37.97 -1.75 -25.54
CA PRO A 114 -38.39 -3.07 -26.02
C PRO A 114 -39.04 -3.07 -27.41
N LEU A 115 -38.87 -2.03 -28.23
CA LEU A 115 -39.63 -1.88 -29.48
C LEU A 115 -38.76 -1.58 -30.71
N THR A 116 -37.86 -2.49 -31.06
CA THR A 116 -37.40 -2.64 -32.45
C THR A 116 -37.19 -4.11 -32.79
N GLN A 117 -38.28 -4.72 -33.28
CA GLN A 117 -38.35 -5.67 -34.39
C GLN A 117 -37.14 -6.59 -34.67
N CYS A 118 -37.23 -7.84 -34.20
CA CYS A 118 -36.95 -9.02 -35.04
C CYS A 118 -38.34 -9.46 -35.58
N PHE A 119 -38.58 -9.88 -36.82
CA PHE A 119 -37.79 -10.66 -37.76
C PHE A 119 -38.24 -10.32 -39.19
N SER A 120 -37.29 -10.01 -40.07
CA SER A 120 -37.38 -10.36 -41.49
C SER A 120 -36.55 -11.62 -41.69
N ASN A 121 -37.15 -12.60 -42.39
CA ASN A 121 -36.56 -13.74 -43.10
C ASN A 121 -37.15 -15.09 -42.65
N PHE A 122 -38.17 -15.55 -43.37
CA PHE A 122 -38.28 -16.94 -43.77
C PHE A 122 -38.49 -16.98 -45.29
N GLN A 123 -37.78 -17.92 -45.92
CA GLN A 123 -37.71 -18.23 -47.36
C GLN A 123 -39.07 -18.40 -48.03
#